data_AF-A0A8H7I998-F1
#
_entry.id   AF-A0A8H7I998-F1
#
_cell.length_a   1.000
_cell.length_b   1.000
_cell.length_c   1.000
_cell.angle_alpha   90.00
_cell.angle_beta   90.00
_cell.angle_gamma   90.00
#
_symmetry.space_group_name_H-M   'P 1'
#
loop_
_entity.id
_entity.type
_entity.pdbx_description
1 polymer ?
#
loop_
_entity_poly.entity_id
_entity_poly.type
_entity_poly.pdbx_seq_one_letter_code
_entity_poly.pdbx_strand_id
1 'polypeptide(L)'
;MSETHDMEAITKAEEEALANMYIVALNSQEDLDAHLDWIKEKSNENLDSDDECTFVRDYGSRYPFIEKGYNVKLGKSIYEEVAKRGEVKFIVKEQLARLDAGPVVSGANINVAPHAPWNLRRLSSRTPLPPNADPSLLIYEYRYRNLANPQPVNVYVQLEVELVSARTSLVGNADVNGHGTHVAGIIGGNQVGVAARNVNIISVKVMGLSTIGSVLSGITWAVGDALASGNPAIINMSLGFDPQLTE
;
A
#
# COMPACT_ATOMS: atom_id res chain seq x y z
N MET A 1 -21.06 -18.16 24.71
CA MET A 1 -19.62 -18.12 25.00
C MET A 1 -18.93 -17.99 23.66
N SER A 2 -18.56 -16.76 23.28
CA SER A 2 -17.86 -16.48 22.02
C SER A 2 -16.38 -16.48 22.36
N GLU A 3 -15.63 -17.41 21.78
CA GLU A 3 -14.18 -17.44 21.86
C GLU A 3 -13.63 -16.11 21.33
N THR A 4 -12.95 -15.37 22.20
CA THR A 4 -12.06 -14.29 21.81
C THR A 4 -10.90 -14.93 21.06
N HIS A 5 -10.84 -14.74 19.74
CA HIS A 5 -9.56 -14.86 19.03
C HIS A 5 -8.70 -13.70 19.56
N ASP A 6 -7.91 -13.97 20.59
CA ASP A 6 -6.76 -13.13 20.89
C ASP A 6 -5.92 -13.11 19.61
N MET A 7 -5.74 -11.92 19.03
CA MET A 7 -4.72 -11.75 18.02
C MET A 7 -3.40 -12.00 18.74
N GLU A 8 -2.81 -13.16 18.50
CA GLU A 8 -1.52 -13.51 19.08
C GLU A 8 -0.53 -12.39 18.73
N ALA A 9 -0.07 -11.68 19.76
CA ALA A 9 1.08 -10.81 19.62
C ALA A 9 2.20 -11.66 19.03
N ILE A 10 2.91 -11.10 18.04
CA ILE A 10 4.10 -11.75 17.46
C ILE A 10 4.94 -12.29 18.61
N THR A 11 5.10 -13.61 18.62
CA THR A 11 5.86 -14.28 19.65
C THR A 11 7.33 -13.95 19.48
N LYS A 12 8.07 -13.95 20.59
CA LYS A 12 9.54 -13.80 20.55
C LYS A 12 10.18 -14.84 19.62
N ALA A 13 9.60 -16.04 19.53
CA ALA A 13 10.04 -17.10 18.64
C ALA A 13 9.86 -16.74 17.15
N GLU A 14 8.81 -16.02 16.78
CA GLU A 14 8.59 -15.54 15.40
C GLU A 14 9.54 -14.40 15.03
N GLU A 15 9.86 -13.49 15.96
CA GLU A 15 10.89 -12.46 15.73
C GLU A 15 12.29 -13.08 15.60
N GLU A 16 12.62 -14.06 16.45
CA GLU A 16 13.88 -14.80 16.39
C GLU A 16 14.00 -15.64 15.11
N ALA A 17 12.88 -16.19 14.60
CA ALA A 17 12.86 -16.95 13.35
C ALA A 17 13.18 -16.10 12.10
N LEU A 18 12.83 -14.82 12.12
CA LEU A 18 13.10 -13.87 11.02
C LEU A 18 14.34 -13.01 11.23
N ALA A 19 15.04 -13.19 12.35
CA ALA A 19 16.33 -12.55 12.57
C ALA A 19 17.25 -12.86 11.38
N ASN A 20 17.86 -11.82 10.81
CA ASN A 20 18.80 -11.93 9.69
C ASN A 20 18.26 -12.59 8.41
N MET A 21 16.95 -12.61 8.20
CA MET A 21 16.35 -13.10 6.97
C MET A 21 16.23 -11.95 5.95
N TYR A 22 16.62 -12.20 4.71
CA TYR A 22 16.69 -11.20 3.64
C TYR A 22 16.09 -11.75 2.35
N ILE A 23 15.44 -10.86 1.60
CA ILE A 23 15.10 -11.06 0.19
C ILE A 23 16.16 -10.33 -0.64
N VAL A 24 16.81 -11.07 -1.53
CA VAL A 24 17.81 -10.55 -2.46
C VAL A 24 17.29 -10.70 -3.88
N ALA A 25 17.42 -9.63 -4.66
CA ALA A 25 17.12 -9.64 -6.08
C ALA A 25 18.36 -9.28 -6.90
N LEU A 26 18.59 -10.00 -7.98
CA LEU A 26 19.69 -9.76 -8.91
C LEU A 26 19.23 -8.91 -10.10
N ASN A 27 20.20 -8.33 -10.81
CA ASN A 27 19.94 -7.74 -12.11
C ASN A 27 19.49 -8.84 -13.10
N SER A 28 18.59 -8.52 -14.02
CA SER A 28 17.95 -9.53 -14.89
C SER A 28 18.93 -10.29 -15.80
N GLN A 29 20.09 -9.70 -16.10
CA GLN A 29 21.11 -10.30 -16.95
C GLN A 29 22.01 -11.31 -16.22
N GLU A 30 21.94 -11.36 -14.89
CA GLU A 30 22.89 -12.11 -14.06
C GLU A 30 22.47 -13.57 -13.88
N ASP A 31 23.42 -14.46 -13.64
CA ASP A 31 23.16 -15.88 -13.41
C ASP A 31 22.86 -16.13 -11.93
N LEU A 32 21.61 -16.54 -11.63
CA LEU A 32 21.17 -16.80 -10.27
C LEU A 32 21.87 -18.03 -9.69
N ASP A 33 22.05 -19.10 -10.47
CA ASP A 33 22.64 -20.34 -9.96
C ASP A 33 24.12 -20.13 -9.63
N ALA A 34 24.85 -19.42 -10.49
CA ALA A 34 26.24 -19.06 -10.24
C ALA A 34 26.40 -18.18 -8.99
N HIS A 35 25.47 -17.24 -8.77
CA HIS A 35 25.45 -16.40 -7.57
C HIS A 35 25.20 -17.22 -6.30
N LEU A 36 24.22 -18.13 -6.33
CA LEU A 36 23.87 -18.97 -5.19
C LEU A 36 25.01 -19.94 -4.83
N ASP A 37 25.70 -20.49 -5.83
CA ASP A 37 26.86 -21.36 -5.62
C ASP A 37 28.04 -20.59 -5.00
N TRP A 38 28.30 -19.37 -5.48
CA TRP A 38 29.29 -18.49 -4.86
C TRP A 38 29.00 -18.20 -3.38
N ILE A 39 27.74 -17.94 -3.01
CA ILE A 39 27.36 -17.73 -1.60
C ILE A 39 27.61 -19.00 -0.77
N LYS A 40 27.27 -20.19 -1.30
CA LYS A 40 27.51 -21.47 -0.59
C LYS A 40 28.99 -21.70 -0.34
N GLU A 41 29.83 -21.44 -1.35
CA GLU A 41 31.29 -21.53 -1.20
C GLU A 41 31.78 -20.56 -0.12
N LYS A 42 31.34 -19.31 -0.17
CA LYS A 42 31.71 -18.30 0.83
C LYS A 42 31.28 -18.65 2.24
N SER A 43 30.08 -19.21 2.40
CA SER A 43 29.64 -19.68 3.70
C SER A 43 30.48 -20.83 4.25
N ASN A 44 31.03 -21.69 3.39
CA ASN A 44 31.89 -22.81 3.81
C ASN A 44 33.32 -22.36 4.12
N GLU A 45 33.78 -21.24 3.54
CA GLU A 45 35.09 -20.64 3.84
C GLU A 45 35.10 -19.86 5.15
N ASN A 46 33.93 -19.40 5.62
CA ASN A 46 33.81 -18.58 6.81
C ASN A 46 33.85 -19.45 8.08
N LEU A 47 34.80 -19.15 8.98
CA LEU A 47 35.06 -19.90 10.21
C LEU A 47 34.37 -19.30 11.45
N ASP A 48 33.64 -18.21 11.30
CA ASP A 48 32.95 -17.58 12.42
C ASP A 48 31.72 -18.42 12.79
N SER A 49 31.66 -18.88 14.04
CA SER A 49 30.60 -19.82 14.49
C SER A 49 29.20 -19.20 14.48
N ASP A 50 29.13 -17.88 14.37
CA ASP A 50 27.90 -17.09 14.38
C ASP A 50 27.40 -16.75 12.97
N ASP A 51 28.16 -17.10 11.91
CA ASP A 51 27.77 -16.83 10.54
C ASP A 51 26.85 -17.94 10.00
N GLU A 52 25.56 -17.60 9.89
CA GLU A 52 24.55 -18.45 9.30
C GLU A 52 24.34 -18.13 7.81
N CYS A 53 24.31 -19.16 6.96
CA CYS A 53 23.84 -19.04 5.58
C CYS A 53 22.85 -20.15 5.29
N THR A 54 21.56 -19.86 5.43
CA THR A 54 20.50 -20.84 5.16
C THR A 54 19.57 -20.31 4.08
N PHE A 55 19.57 -20.98 2.92
CA PHE A 55 18.63 -20.68 1.85
C PHE A 55 17.26 -21.23 2.20
N VAL A 56 16.25 -20.36 2.15
CA VAL A 56 14.89 -20.73 2.53
C VAL A 56 14.07 -21.09 1.29
N ARG A 57 14.09 -20.26 0.23
CA ARG A 57 13.31 -20.47 -1.01
C ARG A 57 13.86 -19.70 -2.22
N ASP A 58 13.61 -20.26 -3.42
CA ASP A 58 13.70 -19.59 -4.73
C ASP A 58 12.35 -18.91 -5.08
N TYR A 59 12.40 -17.66 -5.55
CA TYR A 59 11.23 -16.79 -5.76
C TYR A 59 10.82 -16.63 -7.23
N GLY A 60 11.61 -17.13 -8.19
CA GLY A 60 11.46 -16.82 -9.62
C GLY A 60 10.09 -17.16 -10.23
N SER A 61 9.33 -18.10 -9.62
CA SER A 61 8.00 -18.49 -10.12
C SER A 61 6.82 -17.76 -9.46
N ARG A 62 7.04 -17.03 -8.35
CA ARG A 62 5.94 -16.56 -7.48
C ARG A 62 5.74 -15.05 -7.48
N TYR A 63 6.76 -14.30 -7.87
CA TYR A 63 6.72 -12.83 -7.90
C TYR A 63 7.20 -12.32 -9.26
N PRO A 64 6.29 -11.92 -10.18
CA PRO A 64 6.65 -11.55 -11.55
C PRO A 64 7.55 -10.30 -11.67
N PHE A 65 7.75 -9.57 -10.56
CA PHE A 65 8.64 -8.40 -10.49
C PHE A 65 10.03 -8.73 -9.91
N ILE A 66 10.23 -9.95 -9.38
CA ILE A 66 11.53 -10.49 -8.95
C ILE A 66 11.79 -11.74 -9.78
N GLU A 67 12.21 -11.51 -11.03
CA GLU A 67 12.51 -12.60 -11.97
C GLU A 67 13.63 -13.51 -11.46
N LYS A 68 14.66 -12.91 -10.84
CA LYS A 68 15.83 -13.60 -10.25
C LYS A 68 16.05 -13.14 -8.83
N GLY A 69 15.43 -13.82 -7.88
CA GLY A 69 15.61 -13.51 -6.46
C GLY A 69 15.33 -14.70 -5.56
N TYR A 70 15.81 -14.57 -4.34
CA TYR A 70 15.81 -15.64 -3.37
C TYR A 70 15.68 -15.08 -1.96
N ASN A 71 15.27 -15.95 -1.03
CA ASN A 71 15.31 -15.63 0.39
C ASN A 71 16.41 -16.44 1.08
N VAL A 72 17.18 -15.75 1.90
CA VAL A 72 18.32 -16.30 2.62
C VAL A 72 18.41 -15.71 4.01
N LYS A 73 18.82 -16.54 4.97
CA LYS A 73 19.28 -16.09 6.28
C LYS A 73 20.79 -15.89 6.22
N LEU A 74 21.28 -14.67 6.50
CA LEU A 74 22.69 -14.30 6.34
C LEU A 74 23.27 -13.75 7.64
N GLY A 75 24.38 -14.33 8.09
CA GLY A 75 25.31 -13.74 9.04
C GLY A 75 25.83 -12.39 8.55
N LYS A 76 26.28 -11.55 9.48
CA LYS A 76 26.66 -10.16 9.19
C LYS A 76 27.79 -10.08 8.17
N SER A 77 28.79 -10.96 8.26
CA SER A 77 29.96 -10.92 7.39
C SER A 77 29.59 -11.22 5.94
N ILE A 78 28.79 -12.28 5.72
CA ILE A 78 28.34 -12.71 4.40
C ILE A 78 27.37 -11.68 3.80
N TYR A 79 26.48 -11.09 4.60
CA TYR A 79 25.63 -9.99 4.17
C TYR A 79 26.44 -8.82 3.61
N GLU A 80 27.51 -8.40 4.29
CA GLU A 80 28.35 -7.29 3.85
C GLU A 80 29.09 -7.59 2.54
N GLU A 81 29.40 -8.86 2.25
CA GLU A 81 29.97 -9.27 0.97
C GLU A 81 28.92 -9.28 -0.15
N VAL A 82 27.75 -9.89 0.10
CA VAL A 82 26.64 -9.92 -0.87
C VAL A 82 26.23 -8.50 -1.26
N ALA A 83 26.12 -7.58 -0.28
CA ALA A 83 25.72 -6.19 -0.50
C ALA A 83 26.70 -5.38 -1.36
N LYS A 84 27.96 -5.83 -1.52
CA LYS A 84 28.98 -5.14 -2.33
C LYS A 84 29.00 -5.60 -3.78
N ARG A 85 28.25 -6.64 -4.15
CA ARG A 85 28.31 -7.23 -5.49
C ARG A 85 27.51 -6.41 -6.50
N GLY A 86 28.12 -6.15 -7.65
CA GLY A 86 27.49 -5.38 -8.73
C GLY A 86 26.29 -6.08 -9.38
N GLU A 87 26.19 -7.40 -9.24
CA GLU A 87 25.05 -8.21 -9.72
C GLU A 87 23.78 -8.09 -8.85
N VAL A 88 23.92 -7.60 -7.61
CA VAL A 88 22.79 -7.42 -6.69
C VAL A 88 22.06 -6.12 -7.01
N LYS A 89 20.77 -6.22 -7.33
CA LYS A 89 19.90 -5.09 -7.63
C LYS A 89 19.39 -4.41 -6.37
N PHE A 90 18.92 -5.21 -5.40
CA PHE A 90 18.53 -4.73 -4.07
C PHE A 90 18.52 -5.86 -3.05
N ILE A 91 18.61 -5.47 -1.77
CA ILE A 91 18.45 -6.35 -0.62
C ILE A 91 17.43 -5.73 0.33
N VAL A 92 16.44 -6.52 0.76
CA VAL A 92 15.42 -6.11 1.73
C VAL A 92 15.43 -7.08 2.89
N LYS A 93 15.50 -6.57 4.12
CA LYS A 93 15.33 -7.40 5.32
C LYS A 93 13.88 -7.84 5.44
N GLU A 94 13.63 -9.13 5.66
CA GLU A 94 12.28 -9.60 5.91
C GLU A 94 11.75 -9.05 7.24
N GLN A 95 10.46 -8.75 7.24
CA GLN A 95 9.77 -8.14 8.37
C GLN A 95 8.40 -8.80 8.50
N LEU A 96 7.99 -9.04 9.73
CA LEU A 96 6.62 -9.44 10.01
C LEU A 96 5.69 -8.28 9.71
N ALA A 97 4.65 -8.57 8.94
CA ALA A 97 3.54 -7.65 8.79
C ALA A 97 2.86 -7.48 10.15
N ARG A 98 2.98 -6.29 10.74
CA ARG A 98 2.16 -5.91 11.89
C ARG A 98 0.81 -5.44 11.35
N LEU A 99 -0.24 -6.19 11.66
CA LEU A 99 -1.58 -5.63 11.57
C LEU A 99 -1.65 -4.53 12.63
N ASP A 100 -1.72 -3.27 12.19
CA ASP A 100 -2.07 -2.15 13.05
C ASP A 100 -3.57 -2.23 13.37
N ALA A 101 -3.96 -3.34 13.99
CA ALA A 101 -5.25 -3.52 14.59
C ALA A 101 -5.11 -2.96 16.00
N GLY A 102 -5.20 -1.63 16.09
CA GLY A 102 -5.48 -0.97 17.36
C GLY A 102 -6.62 -1.71 18.07
N PRO A 103 -6.64 -1.73 19.42
CA PRO A 103 -7.47 -2.63 20.20
C PRO A 103 -8.86 -2.74 19.60
N VAL A 104 -9.32 -3.96 19.32
CA VAL A 104 -10.72 -4.19 19.00
C VAL A 104 -11.49 -3.75 20.22
N VAL A 105 -11.95 -2.50 20.19
CA VAL A 105 -12.73 -1.93 21.27
C VAL A 105 -14.02 -2.74 21.29
N SER A 106 -14.09 -3.69 22.22
CA SER A 106 -15.33 -4.31 22.67
C SER A 106 -16.17 -3.18 23.26
N GLY A 107 -16.98 -2.53 22.41
CA GLY A 107 -17.59 -1.23 22.67
C GLY A 107 -17.28 -0.15 21.62
N ALA A 108 -16.77 -0.51 20.44
CA ALA A 108 -16.55 0.43 19.35
C ALA A 108 -17.82 1.26 19.15
N ASN A 109 -17.71 2.57 19.35
CA ASN A 109 -18.79 3.51 19.06
C ASN A 109 -19.05 3.44 17.55
N ILE A 110 -19.93 2.56 17.10
CA ILE A 110 -20.30 2.44 15.70
C ILE A 110 -21.44 3.41 15.46
N ASN A 111 -21.21 4.39 14.60
CA ASN A 111 -22.26 5.26 14.12
C ASN A 111 -22.95 4.60 12.92
N VAL A 112 -24.24 4.88 12.79
CA VAL A 112 -25.05 4.46 11.64
C VAL A 112 -25.51 5.72 10.92
N ALA A 113 -25.08 5.88 9.66
CA ALA A 113 -25.61 6.92 8.79
C ALA A 113 -26.80 6.34 8.00
N PRO A 114 -28.00 6.95 8.12
CA PRO A 114 -29.12 6.65 7.23
C PRO A 114 -28.88 7.28 5.85
N HIS A 115 -29.63 6.82 4.84
CA HIS A 115 -29.56 7.31 3.46
C HIS A 115 -28.24 7.06 2.74
N ALA A 116 -27.60 5.94 3.03
CA ALA A 116 -26.40 5.52 2.33
C ALA A 116 -26.75 4.89 0.96
N PRO A 117 -25.88 5.07 -0.06
CA PRO A 117 -25.97 4.31 -1.30
C PRO A 117 -25.56 2.85 -1.09
N TRP A 118 -25.92 2.02 -2.07
CA TRP A 118 -25.69 0.59 -2.07
C TRP A 118 -24.23 0.18 -1.78
N ASN A 119 -23.26 0.90 -2.34
CA ASN A 119 -21.83 0.60 -2.21
C ASN A 119 -21.32 0.79 -0.77
N LEU A 120 -21.78 1.82 -0.05
CA LEU A 120 -21.39 2.02 1.35
C LEU A 120 -21.94 0.91 2.25
N ARG A 121 -23.15 0.43 1.97
CA ARG A 121 -23.70 -0.71 2.71
C ARG A 121 -22.89 -1.99 2.48
N ARG A 122 -22.44 -2.23 1.25
CA ARG A 122 -21.56 -3.36 0.92
C ARG A 122 -20.19 -3.27 1.60
N LEU A 123 -19.68 -2.05 1.83
CA LEU A 123 -18.43 -1.84 2.54
C LEU A 123 -18.55 -2.13 4.05
N SER A 124 -19.70 -1.77 4.65
CA SER A 124 -19.90 -1.81 6.11
C SER A 124 -20.63 -3.04 6.63
N SER A 125 -20.92 -4.03 5.79
CA SER A 125 -21.69 -5.23 6.14
C SER A 125 -21.13 -6.48 5.45
N ARG A 126 -20.93 -7.55 6.24
CA ARG A 126 -20.66 -8.89 5.70
C ARG A 126 -21.93 -9.62 5.23
N THR A 127 -23.10 -9.20 5.72
CA THR A 127 -24.38 -9.72 5.24
C THR A 127 -24.60 -9.26 3.80
N PRO A 128 -24.83 -10.19 2.85
CA PRO A 128 -25.15 -9.85 1.47
C PRO A 128 -26.39 -8.98 1.38
N LEU A 129 -26.45 -8.14 0.35
CA LEU A 129 -27.68 -7.43 0.02
C LEU A 129 -28.69 -8.38 -0.64
N PRO A 130 -30.00 -8.08 -0.55
CA PRO A 130 -31.02 -8.83 -1.29
C PRO A 130 -30.68 -8.88 -2.80
N PRO A 131 -31.02 -9.96 -3.51
CA PRO A 131 -30.69 -10.11 -4.93
C PRO A 131 -31.13 -8.95 -5.83
N ASN A 132 -32.21 -8.25 -5.47
CA ASN A 132 -32.79 -7.14 -6.23
C ASN A 132 -32.51 -5.77 -5.58
N ALA A 133 -31.40 -5.64 -4.84
CA ALA A 133 -31.01 -4.39 -4.23
C ALA A 133 -30.66 -3.34 -5.32
N ASP A 134 -31.40 -2.23 -5.33
CA ASP A 134 -31.25 -1.15 -6.32
C ASP A 134 -30.06 -0.23 -5.97
N PRO A 135 -29.03 -0.14 -6.83
CA PRO A 135 -27.86 0.69 -6.59
C PRO A 135 -28.14 2.19 -6.63
N SER A 136 -29.27 2.63 -7.17
CA SER A 136 -29.64 4.04 -7.29
C SER A 136 -30.30 4.62 -6.03
N LEU A 137 -30.76 3.76 -5.11
CA LEU A 137 -31.49 4.19 -3.92
C LEU A 137 -30.56 4.56 -2.77
N LEU A 138 -30.91 5.64 -2.07
CA LEU A 138 -30.29 6.08 -0.82
C LEU A 138 -31.12 5.61 0.37
N ILE A 139 -31.37 4.30 0.45
CA ILE A 139 -32.18 3.68 1.51
C ILE A 139 -31.37 2.78 2.44
N TYR A 140 -30.07 2.64 2.18
CA TYR A 140 -29.23 1.74 2.94
C TYR A 140 -28.63 2.41 4.17
N GLU A 141 -28.04 1.60 5.04
CA GLU A 141 -27.28 2.06 6.20
C GLU A 141 -25.78 1.93 5.95
N TYR A 142 -25.02 2.96 6.30
CA TYR A 142 -23.57 2.89 6.38
C TYR A 142 -23.12 2.87 7.83
N ARG A 143 -22.39 1.82 8.23
CA ARG A 143 -21.83 1.65 9.58
C ARG A 143 -20.35 1.99 9.56
N TYR A 144 -19.95 2.95 10.39
CA TYR A 144 -18.55 3.39 10.47
C TYR A 144 -18.14 3.59 11.93
N ARG A 145 -16.83 3.44 12.16
CA ARG A 145 -16.27 3.64 13.49
C ARG A 145 -16.24 5.14 13.82
N ASN A 146 -16.78 5.49 14.97
CA ASN A 146 -16.63 6.81 15.57
C ASN A 146 -15.26 6.84 16.27
N LEU A 147 -14.38 7.69 15.76
CA LEU A 147 -13.07 7.94 16.35
C LEU A 147 -13.19 9.19 17.24
N ALA A 148 -12.73 9.10 18.48
CA ALA A 148 -12.64 10.28 19.34
C ALA A 148 -11.46 11.15 18.85
N ASN A 149 -11.73 12.39 18.42
CA ASN A 149 -10.75 13.35 17.90
C ASN A 149 -9.79 12.77 16.85
N PRO A 150 -10.31 12.31 15.70
CA PRO A 150 -9.43 11.75 14.70
C PRO A 150 -8.55 12.83 14.09
N GLN A 151 -7.27 12.52 13.87
CA GLN A 151 -6.42 13.37 13.06
C GLN A 151 -6.93 13.36 11.62
N PRO A 152 -7.05 14.51 10.96
CA PRO A 152 -7.51 14.57 9.58
C PRO A 152 -6.47 13.93 8.66
N VAL A 153 -6.94 13.08 7.75
CA VAL A 153 -6.09 12.44 6.74
C VAL A 153 -6.14 13.26 5.45
N ASN A 154 -4.99 13.61 4.89
CA ASN A 154 -4.94 14.24 3.58
C ASN A 154 -5.07 13.17 2.49
N VAL A 155 -6.07 13.30 1.62
CA VAL A 155 -6.26 12.38 0.50
C VAL A 155 -6.03 13.13 -0.80
N TYR A 156 -4.93 12.81 -1.46
CA TYR A 156 -4.54 13.35 -2.76
C TYR A 156 -5.23 12.54 -3.85
N VAL A 157 -6.20 13.15 -4.54
CA VAL A 157 -6.90 12.51 -5.66
C VAL A 157 -6.23 12.98 -6.93
N GLN A 158 -5.52 12.07 -7.62
CA GLN A 158 -4.94 12.39 -8.92
C GLN A 158 -6.03 12.38 -10.00
N LEU A 159 -6.16 13.51 -10.70
CA LEU A 159 -7.25 13.80 -11.64
C LEU A 159 -6.76 14.01 -13.07
N GLU A 160 -7.73 13.92 -13.98
CA GLU A 160 -7.61 14.40 -15.34
C GLU A 160 -7.78 15.93 -15.44
N VAL A 161 -7.11 16.52 -16.45
CA VAL A 161 -7.10 17.92 -16.94
C VAL A 161 -5.95 18.78 -16.40
N GLU A 162 -5.87 20.08 -16.73
CA GLU A 162 -4.68 20.97 -16.76
C GLU A 162 -4.05 21.48 -15.43
N LEU A 163 -2.74 21.64 -15.37
CA LEU A 163 -1.95 22.07 -14.20
C LEU A 163 -2.51 23.36 -13.54
N VAL A 164 -2.73 23.33 -12.22
CA VAL A 164 -2.39 24.41 -11.25
C VAL A 164 -2.87 24.02 -9.84
N SER A 165 -1.93 24.15 -8.89
CA SER A 165 -2.09 24.11 -7.44
C SER A 165 -3.28 24.93 -6.96
N ALA A 166 -4.21 24.33 -6.20
CA ALA A 166 -5.02 25.08 -5.24
C ALA A 166 -5.67 24.17 -4.18
N ARG A 167 -5.42 24.50 -2.91
CA ARG A 167 -6.32 24.15 -1.81
C ARG A 167 -7.60 24.97 -1.97
N THR A 168 -8.63 24.32 -2.51
CA THR A 168 -10.03 24.77 -2.64
C THR A 168 -10.31 25.96 -3.59
N SER A 169 -11.26 25.71 -4.51
CA SER A 169 -12.08 26.65 -5.29
C SER A 169 -11.37 27.78 -6.06
N LEU A 170 -11.05 27.55 -7.34
CA LEU A 170 -10.82 28.62 -8.32
C LEU A 170 -11.56 28.30 -9.63
N VAL A 171 -12.50 29.18 -9.98
CA VAL A 171 -13.17 29.25 -11.28
C VAL A 171 -12.08 29.29 -12.37
N GLY A 172 -11.96 28.22 -13.14
CA GLY A 172 -10.89 28.00 -14.14
C GLY A 172 -10.22 26.63 -14.06
N ASN A 173 -10.27 25.96 -12.90
CA ASN A 173 -9.72 24.63 -12.65
C ASN A 173 -10.82 23.55 -12.50
N ALA A 174 -11.90 23.68 -13.27
CA ALA A 174 -13.01 22.74 -13.21
C ALA A 174 -12.59 21.36 -13.74
N ASP A 175 -12.99 20.32 -13.04
CA ASP A 175 -12.99 18.96 -13.57
C ASP A 175 -14.06 18.88 -14.67
N VAL A 176 -13.64 19.07 -15.92
CA VAL A 176 -14.53 19.08 -17.09
C VAL A 176 -15.05 17.70 -17.47
N ASN A 177 -14.37 16.63 -17.05
CA ASN A 177 -14.78 15.25 -17.29
C ASN A 177 -15.73 14.73 -16.19
N GLY A 178 -15.69 15.33 -15.00
CA GLY A 178 -16.45 14.92 -13.82
C GLY A 178 -15.91 13.67 -13.13
N HIS A 179 -14.90 13.00 -13.71
CA HIS A 179 -14.31 11.77 -13.17
C HIS A 179 -13.67 12.02 -11.80
N GLY A 180 -12.85 13.07 -11.69
CA GLY A 180 -12.15 13.39 -10.46
C GLY A 180 -13.07 13.81 -9.31
N THR A 181 -14.11 14.56 -9.66
CA THR A 181 -15.19 14.99 -8.78
C THR A 181 -15.97 13.80 -8.28
N HIS A 182 -16.27 12.84 -9.16
CA HIS A 182 -16.94 11.60 -8.79
C HIS A 182 -16.10 10.76 -7.82
N VAL A 183 -14.80 10.57 -8.11
CA VAL A 183 -13.87 9.85 -7.23
C VAL A 183 -13.73 10.55 -5.87
N ALA A 184 -13.54 11.88 -5.86
CA ALA A 184 -13.50 12.68 -4.63
C ALA A 184 -14.79 12.56 -3.82
N GLY A 185 -15.94 12.52 -4.50
CA GLY A 185 -17.26 12.32 -3.90
C GLY A 185 -17.38 10.96 -3.19
N ILE A 186 -16.86 9.88 -3.79
CA ILE A 186 -16.82 8.55 -3.15
C ILE A 186 -15.95 8.58 -1.90
N ILE A 187 -14.79 9.22 -1.96
CA ILE A 187 -13.83 9.25 -0.83
C ILE A 187 -14.38 10.08 0.33
N GLY A 188 -14.75 11.34 0.08
CA GLY A 188 -14.98 12.33 1.12
C GLY A 188 -16.22 13.20 0.92
N GLY A 189 -17.12 12.85 0.00
CA GLY A 189 -18.34 13.62 -0.21
C GLY A 189 -19.19 13.74 1.05
N ASN A 190 -19.63 14.95 1.39
CA ASN A 190 -20.27 15.25 2.67
C ASN A 190 -21.51 14.38 2.99
N GLN A 191 -22.25 13.96 1.96
CA GLN A 191 -23.49 13.19 2.13
C GLN A 191 -23.28 11.67 2.03
N VAL A 192 -22.46 11.22 1.08
CA VAL A 192 -22.37 9.81 0.68
C VAL A 192 -20.93 9.31 0.50
N GLY A 193 -19.94 10.03 1.05
CA GLY A 193 -18.53 9.65 1.02
C GLY A 193 -18.18 8.65 2.13
N VAL A 194 -17.24 7.75 1.85
CA VAL A 194 -16.73 6.74 2.79
C VAL A 194 -16.16 7.40 4.06
N ALA A 195 -15.36 8.45 3.88
CA ALA A 195 -14.60 9.09 4.96
C ALA A 195 -14.99 10.56 5.18
N ALA A 196 -16.24 10.92 4.86
CA ALA A 196 -16.80 12.29 4.81
C ALA A 196 -16.54 13.19 6.05
N ARG A 197 -16.07 12.63 7.16
CA ARG A 197 -15.91 13.32 8.45
C ARG A 197 -14.47 13.54 8.87
N ASN A 198 -13.50 12.93 8.18
CA ASN A 198 -12.11 12.93 8.63
C ASN A 198 -11.07 12.90 7.50
N VAL A 199 -11.38 13.56 6.38
CA VAL A 199 -10.44 13.68 5.27
C VAL A 199 -10.39 15.09 4.72
N ASN A 200 -9.20 15.53 4.36
CA ASN A 200 -8.98 16.70 3.52
C ASN A 200 -8.75 16.20 2.10
N ILE A 201 -9.71 16.46 1.20
CA ILE A 201 -9.54 16.11 -0.21
C ILE A 201 -8.66 17.16 -0.88
N ILE A 202 -7.54 16.71 -1.44
CA ILE A 202 -6.59 17.54 -2.19
C ILE A 202 -6.61 17.07 -3.63
N SER A 203 -7.02 17.94 -4.54
CA SER A 203 -7.02 17.65 -5.97
C SER A 203 -5.61 17.79 -6.54
N VAL A 204 -5.10 16.75 -7.19
CA VAL A 204 -3.81 16.76 -7.88
C VAL A 204 -4.03 16.52 -9.36
N LYS A 205 -3.98 17.58 -10.15
CA LYS A 205 -4.36 17.53 -11.55
C LYS A 205 -3.16 17.11 -12.43
N VAL A 206 -3.24 15.94 -13.08
CA VAL A 206 -2.10 15.27 -13.76
C VAL A 206 -2.31 14.87 -15.22
N MET A 207 -3.52 14.96 -15.79
CA MET A 207 -3.76 14.50 -17.18
C MET A 207 -4.17 15.63 -18.13
N GLY A 208 -3.19 16.36 -18.67
CA GLY A 208 -3.37 17.17 -19.89
C GLY A 208 -2.84 16.47 -21.15
N LEU A 209 -1.65 15.84 -21.03
CA LEU A 209 -1.02 15.02 -22.07
C LEU A 209 -1.03 13.52 -21.72
N SER A 210 -1.63 13.14 -20.59
CA SER A 210 -1.72 11.75 -20.09
C SER A 210 -0.42 10.96 -20.15
N THR A 211 0.71 11.58 -19.78
CA THR A 211 2.02 10.92 -19.79
C THR A 211 2.39 10.39 -18.40
N ILE A 212 3.22 9.34 -18.38
CA ILE A 212 3.85 8.82 -17.15
C ILE A 212 4.61 9.95 -16.42
N GLY A 213 5.30 10.83 -17.15
CA GLY A 213 6.03 11.95 -16.57
C GLY A 213 5.14 12.96 -15.82
N SER A 214 3.94 13.22 -16.33
CA SER A 214 2.96 14.10 -15.67
C SER A 214 2.40 13.47 -14.39
N VAL A 215 2.14 12.15 -14.40
CA VAL A 215 1.72 11.41 -13.21
C VAL A 215 2.82 11.40 -12.14
N LEU A 216 4.07 11.10 -12.53
CA LEU A 216 5.21 11.12 -11.62
C LEU A 216 5.41 12.50 -10.99
N SER A 217 5.30 13.57 -11.78
CA SER A 217 5.40 14.95 -11.28
C SER A 217 4.30 15.24 -10.24
N GLY A 218 3.08 14.78 -10.48
CA GLY A 218 1.98 14.89 -9.53
C GLY A 218 2.21 14.09 -8.24
N ILE A 219 2.83 12.92 -8.32
CA ILE A 219 3.21 12.12 -7.14
C ILE A 219 4.28 12.87 -6.35
N THR A 220 5.33 13.37 -7.00
CA THR A 220 6.41 14.13 -6.34
C THR A 220 5.86 15.34 -5.60
N TRP A 221 4.94 16.09 -6.23
CA TRP A 221 4.28 17.21 -5.57
C TRP A 221 3.45 16.78 -4.36
N ALA A 222 2.62 15.74 -4.50
CA ALA A 222 1.76 15.24 -3.42
C ALA A 222 2.58 14.76 -2.21
N VAL A 223 3.71 14.10 -2.45
CA VAL A 223 4.64 13.69 -1.40
C VAL A 223 5.23 14.91 -0.70
N GLY A 224 5.65 15.93 -1.44
CA GLY A 224 6.16 17.18 -0.87
C GLY A 224 5.13 17.88 0.02
N ASP A 225 3.89 18.03 -0.45
CA ASP A 225 2.80 18.64 0.35
C ASP A 225 2.45 17.78 1.57
N ALA A 226 2.44 16.45 1.44
CA ALA A 226 2.18 15.53 2.55
C ALA A 226 3.22 15.67 3.66
N LEU A 227 4.50 15.66 3.30
CA LEU A 227 5.61 15.85 4.24
C LEU A 227 5.56 17.21 4.93
N ALA A 228 5.23 18.27 4.18
CA ALA A 228 5.09 19.61 4.74
C ALA A 228 3.88 19.74 5.68
N SER A 229 2.79 19.01 5.40
CA SER A 229 1.55 19.08 6.18
C SER A 229 1.64 18.40 7.56
N GLY A 230 2.51 17.39 7.71
CA GLY A 230 2.61 16.57 8.92
C GLY A 230 1.40 15.67 9.20
N ASN A 231 0.35 15.69 8.36
CA ASN A 231 -0.81 14.82 8.48
C ASN A 231 -0.53 13.46 7.83
N PRO A 232 -1.17 12.36 8.31
CA PRO A 232 -1.25 11.13 7.55
C PRO A 232 -1.79 11.40 6.13
N ALA A 233 -1.25 10.71 5.14
CA ALA A 233 -1.54 10.96 3.73
C ALA A 233 -1.82 9.69 2.94
N ILE A 234 -2.78 9.78 2.01
CA ILE A 234 -3.13 8.71 1.05
C ILE A 234 -3.15 9.33 -0.35
N ILE A 235 -2.64 8.62 -1.36
CA ILE A 235 -2.81 8.97 -2.77
C ILE A 235 -3.80 8.00 -3.41
N ASN A 236 -4.82 8.54 -4.07
CA ASN A 236 -5.73 7.79 -4.94
C ASN A 236 -5.38 8.05 -6.41
N MET A 237 -5.03 7.00 -7.14
CA MET A 237 -4.68 7.03 -8.56
C MET A 237 -5.68 6.18 -9.36
N SER A 238 -6.89 6.68 -9.55
CA SER A 238 -7.92 6.03 -10.38
C SER A 238 -7.64 6.25 -11.87
N LEU A 239 -6.46 5.87 -12.32
CA LEU A 239 -5.96 5.99 -13.69
C LEU A 239 -5.04 4.81 -13.99
N GLY A 240 -4.76 4.58 -15.26
CA GLY A 240 -3.88 3.50 -15.71
C GLY A 240 -3.28 3.79 -17.07
N PHE A 241 -2.26 3.02 -17.42
CA PHE A 241 -1.62 3.03 -18.73
C PHE A 241 -1.76 1.64 -19.34
N ASP A 242 -1.94 1.56 -20.65
CA ASP A 242 -1.89 0.28 -21.34
C ASP A 242 -0.49 -0.32 -21.19
N PRO A 243 -0.38 -1.63 -20.90
CA PRO A 243 0.90 -2.32 -20.90
C PRO A 243 1.54 -2.17 -22.28
N GLN A 244 2.77 -1.65 -22.34
CA GLN A 244 3.54 -1.77 -23.57
C GLN A 244 3.95 -3.24 -23.70
N LEU A 245 3.32 -3.96 -24.63
CA LEU A 245 3.80 -5.26 -25.06
C LEU A 245 5.13 -5.02 -25.78
N THR A 246 6.23 -5.40 -25.15
CA THR A 246 7.51 -5.52 -25.84
C THR A 246 7.44 -6.79 -26.68
N GLU A 247 7.45 -6.63 -28.01
CA GLU A 247 7.75 -7.75 -28.94
C GLU A 247 9.19 -8.23 -28.78
#